data_AF-A0A6U3SU47-F1
#
_entry.id   AF-A0A6U3SU47-F1
#
_cell.length_a   1.000
_cell.length_b   1.000
_cell.length_c   1.000
_cell.angle_alpha   90.00
_cell.angle_beta   90.00
_cell.angle_gamma   90.00
#
_symmetry.space_group_name_H-M   'P 1'
#
loop_
_entity.id
_entity.type
_entity.pdbx_description
1 polymer ?
#
loop_
_entity_poly.entity_id
_entity_poly.type
_entity_poly.pdbx_seq_one_letter_code
_entity_poly.pdbx_strand_id
1 'polypeptide(L)'
;MAPRKDGTAREAGAISLSQVSTNFGHSSVRLRRIKKLQFGVINPEELKQYSVTQAITVNGRKIPAGVTRYETYVAGQPVYGGVNDPRLGDLHDKSDPGYFGHIELARP
;
A
#
# COMPACT_ATOMS: atom_id res chain seq x y z
N MET A 1 -30.32 25.07 36.18
CA MET A 1 -30.10 23.84 35.39
C MET A 1 -29.77 24.28 33.96
N ALA A 2 -28.48 24.35 33.62
CA ALA A 2 -28.04 24.82 32.30
C ALA A 2 -28.28 23.74 31.24
N PRO A 3 -28.68 24.09 30.01
CA PRO A 3 -28.95 23.11 28.97
C PRO A 3 -27.64 22.45 28.51
N ARG A 4 -27.66 21.12 28.41
CA ARG A 4 -26.56 20.33 27.84
C ARG A 4 -26.46 20.63 26.35
N LYS A 5 -25.27 21.00 25.88
CA LYS A 5 -24.98 21.12 24.45
C LYS A 5 -24.87 19.71 23.87
N ASP A 6 -25.86 19.32 23.08
CA ASP A 6 -25.77 18.12 22.24
C ASP A 6 -24.73 18.38 21.15
N GLY A 7 -23.54 17.82 21.34
CA GLY A 7 -22.44 17.90 20.38
C GLY A 7 -22.84 17.24 19.08
N THR A 8 -23.22 18.04 18.08
CA THR A 8 -23.47 17.53 16.73
C THR A 8 -22.16 16.99 16.16
N ALA A 9 -22.24 15.89 15.40
CA ALA A 9 -21.10 15.21 14.77
C ALA A 9 -20.22 16.11 13.86
N ARG A 10 -20.56 17.39 13.67
CA ARG A 10 -19.71 18.40 13.03
C ARG A 10 -18.47 18.76 13.84
N GLU A 11 -18.51 18.66 15.18
CA GLU A 11 -17.38 19.04 16.04
C GLU A 11 -16.31 17.94 16.16
N ALA A 12 -16.69 16.66 16.03
CA ALA A 12 -15.77 15.53 16.13
C ALA A 12 -14.77 15.41 14.95
N GLY A 13 -14.99 16.14 13.85
CA GLY A 13 -14.13 16.12 12.66
C GLY A 13 -13.04 17.19 12.63
N ALA A 14 -12.98 18.08 13.63
CA ALA A 14 -12.00 19.17 13.71
C ALA A 14 -10.82 18.81 14.62
N ILE A 15 -10.27 17.60 14.46
CA ILE A 15 -8.98 17.26 15.06
C ILE A 15 -7.91 18.00 14.24
N SER A 16 -7.44 19.12 14.79
CA SER A 16 -6.27 19.91 14.42
C SER A 16 -5.71 19.71 13.00
N LEU A 17 -6.05 20.63 12.09
CA LEU A 17 -5.36 20.84 10.80
C LEU A 17 -3.91 21.38 10.96
N SER A 18 -3.28 21.23 12.13
CA SER A 18 -1.94 21.76 12.42
C SER A 18 -0.80 20.90 11.89
N GLN A 19 -1.08 19.76 11.25
CA GLN A 19 -0.06 19.09 10.44
C GLN A 19 0.13 19.89 9.15
N VAL A 20 1.16 20.74 9.14
CA VAL A 20 1.73 21.32 7.93
C VAL A 20 2.01 20.18 6.96
N SER A 21 1.31 20.15 5.83
CA SER A 21 1.49 19.14 4.80
C SER A 21 2.91 19.24 4.24
N THR A 22 3.79 18.32 4.60
CA THR A 22 5.12 18.24 4.00
C THR A 22 4.96 17.67 2.60
N ASN A 23 5.00 18.57 1.61
CA ASN A 23 5.20 18.34 0.17
C ASN A 23 4.55 17.08 -0.43
N PHE A 24 3.26 17.18 -0.78
CA PHE A 24 2.69 16.28 -1.76
C PHE A 24 3.06 16.79 -3.16
N GLY A 25 3.61 15.92 -4.02
CA GLY A 25 3.85 16.23 -5.42
C GLY A 25 2.54 16.60 -6.15
N HIS A 26 2.65 17.20 -7.34
CA HIS A 26 1.47 17.50 -8.15
C HIS A 26 0.67 16.21 -8.43
N SER A 27 -0.62 16.22 -8.10
CA SER A 27 -1.55 15.14 -8.42
C SER A 27 -2.63 15.67 -9.36
N SER A 28 -2.92 14.92 -10.42
CA SER A 28 -4.03 15.20 -11.33
C SER A 28 -5.40 14.87 -10.72
N VAL A 29 -5.43 14.15 -9.60
CA VAL A 29 -6.66 13.69 -8.95
C VAL A 29 -7.25 14.79 -8.08
N ARG A 30 -8.56 15.00 -8.18
CA ARG A 30 -9.28 15.98 -7.34
C ARG A 30 -9.26 15.57 -5.87
N LEU A 31 -8.85 16.50 -5.00
CA LEU A 31 -8.90 16.34 -3.55
C LEU A 31 -10.34 16.10 -3.06
N ARG A 32 -10.53 15.03 -2.28
CA ARG A 32 -11.83 14.65 -1.67
C ARG A 32 -11.62 14.18 -0.23
N ARG A 33 -12.65 14.37 0.61
CA ARG A 33 -12.71 13.80 1.96
C ARG A 33 -13.41 12.44 1.94
N ILE A 34 -12.92 11.49 2.71
CA ILE A 34 -13.54 10.17 2.90
C ILE A 34 -14.89 10.38 3.61
N LYS A 35 -15.96 9.75 3.10
CA LYS A 35 -17.31 9.88 3.65
C LYS A 35 -17.76 8.66 4.45
N LYS A 36 -17.31 7.47 4.05
CA LYS A 36 -17.69 6.17 4.60
C LYS A 36 -16.50 5.21 4.46
N LEU A 37 -16.41 4.23 5.36
CA LEU A 37 -15.46 3.14 5.31
C LEU A 37 -16.25 1.83 5.21
N GLN A 38 -15.91 0.99 4.24
CA GLN A 38 -16.52 -0.32 4.04
C GLN A 38 -15.49 -1.40 4.35
N PHE A 39 -15.87 -2.36 5.17
CA PHE A 39 -15.05 -3.54 5.45
C PHE A 39 -15.46 -4.69 4.55
N GLY A 40 -14.51 -5.56 4.23
CA GLY A 40 -14.72 -6.74 3.41
C GLY A 40 -13.54 -7.70 3.56
N VAL A 41 -13.78 -8.95 3.17
CA VAL A 41 -12.71 -9.94 3.01
C VAL A 41 -12.19 -9.82 1.59
N ILE A 42 -10.87 -9.81 1.42
CA ILE A 42 -10.24 -9.77 0.10
C ILE A 42 -10.31 -11.15 -0.56
N ASN A 43 -10.73 -11.20 -1.82
CA ASN A 43 -10.72 -12.42 -2.61
C ASN A 43 -9.25 -12.75 -3.01
N PRO A 44 -8.76 -13.99 -2.86
CA PRO A 44 -7.42 -14.35 -3.31
C PRO A 44 -7.12 -14.00 -4.77
N GLU A 45 -8.10 -14.11 -5.66
CA GLU A 45 -7.93 -13.75 -7.07
C GLU A 45 -7.75 -12.24 -7.27
N GLU A 46 -8.50 -11.44 -6.50
CA GLU A 46 -8.37 -9.98 -6.48
C GLU A 46 -6.99 -9.54 -5.98
N LEU A 47 -6.49 -10.19 -4.92
CA LEU A 47 -5.14 -9.94 -4.40
C LEU A 47 -4.06 -10.22 -5.46
N LYS A 48 -4.18 -11.32 -6.22
CA LYS A 48 -3.24 -11.65 -7.31
C LYS A 48 -3.29 -10.62 -8.43
N GLN A 49 -4.47 -10.15 -8.82
CA GLN A 49 -4.64 -9.18 -9.89
C GLN A 49 -4.08 -7.79 -9.54
N TYR A 50 -4.27 -7.34 -8.30
CA TYR A 50 -3.71 -6.07 -7.83
C TYR A 50 -2.23 -6.15 -7.43
N SER A 51 -1.68 -7.34 -7.32
CA SER A 51 -0.29 -7.52 -6.92
C SER A 51 0.68 -6.99 -7.98
N VAL A 52 1.75 -6.32 -7.54
CA VAL A 52 2.83 -5.85 -8.42
C VAL A 52 3.89 -6.92 -8.71
N THR A 53 3.91 -8.00 -7.92
CA THR A 53 4.86 -9.11 -8.09
C THR A 53 4.41 -10.07 -9.19
N GLN A 54 4.09 -9.54 -10.37
CA GLN A 54 3.68 -10.33 -11.54
C GLN A 54 4.86 -11.09 -12.16
N ALA A 55 4.54 -12.11 -12.95
CA ALA A 55 5.53 -12.88 -13.70
C ALA A 55 6.22 -12.00 -14.74
N ILE A 56 7.56 -11.92 -14.68
CA ILE A 56 8.37 -11.09 -15.57
C ILE A 56 9.65 -11.81 -15.98
N THR A 57 10.32 -11.32 -17.02
CA THR A 57 11.66 -11.78 -17.40
C THR A 57 12.64 -10.64 -17.19
N VAL A 58 13.65 -10.85 -16.34
CA VAL A 58 14.71 -9.86 -16.05
C VAL A 58 16.05 -10.52 -16.37
N ASN A 59 16.87 -9.88 -17.20
CA ASN A 59 18.21 -10.36 -17.58
C ASN A 59 18.21 -11.82 -18.09
N GLY A 60 17.19 -12.21 -18.86
CA GLY A 60 17.03 -13.57 -19.38
C GLY A 60 16.49 -14.60 -18.38
N ARG A 61 16.28 -14.23 -17.12
CA ARG A 61 15.69 -15.10 -16.09
C ARG A 61 14.19 -14.86 -15.97
N LYS A 62 13.40 -15.93 -16.06
CA LYS A 62 11.96 -15.90 -15.77
C LYS A 62 11.75 -15.89 -14.26
N ILE A 63 11.03 -14.89 -13.76
CA ILE A 63 10.59 -14.77 -12.38
C ILE A 63 9.10 -15.11 -12.37
N PRO A 64 8.67 -16.12 -11.59
CA PRO A 64 7.25 -16.45 -11.46
C PRO A 64 6.47 -15.33 -10.77
N ALA A 65 5.14 -15.37 -10.87
CA ALA A 65 4.28 -14.48 -10.11
C ALA A 65 4.37 -14.81 -8.60
N GLY A 66 4.31 -13.77 -7.79
CA GLY A 66 4.40 -13.85 -6.34
C GLY A 66 5.84 -13.75 -5.81
N VAL A 67 5.94 -13.64 -4.49
CA VAL A 67 7.21 -13.77 -3.78
C VAL A 67 7.52 -15.27 -3.65
N THR A 68 8.58 -15.69 -4.34
CA THR A 68 9.00 -17.11 -4.45
C THR A 68 10.40 -17.36 -3.90
N ARG A 69 11.10 -16.29 -3.54
CA ARG A 69 12.47 -16.30 -3.02
C ARG A 69 12.51 -15.72 -1.63
N TYR A 70 13.31 -16.33 -0.76
CA TYR A 70 13.51 -15.85 0.60
C TYR A 70 14.64 -14.82 0.69
N GLU A 71 15.52 -14.75 -0.31
CA GLU A 71 16.63 -13.81 -0.30
C GLU A 71 16.13 -12.37 -0.45
N THR A 72 16.57 -11.49 0.45
CA THR A 72 16.23 -10.07 0.43
C THR A 72 17.15 -9.27 -0.49
N TYR A 73 18.45 -9.59 -0.44
CA TYR A 73 19.50 -8.96 -1.25
C TYR A 73 20.47 -9.99 -1.81
N VAL A 74 20.94 -9.78 -3.03
CA VAL A 74 22.04 -10.54 -3.64
C VAL A 74 23.02 -9.54 -4.24
N ALA A 75 24.30 -9.63 -3.87
CA ALA A 75 25.34 -8.68 -4.29
C ALA A 75 24.97 -7.20 -4.02
N GLY A 76 24.33 -6.93 -2.88
CA GLY A 76 23.90 -5.60 -2.47
C GLY A 76 22.66 -5.06 -3.21
N GLN A 77 22.07 -5.84 -4.13
CA GLN A 77 20.87 -5.44 -4.87
C GLN A 77 19.63 -6.20 -4.39
N PRO A 78 18.47 -5.53 -4.28
CA PRO A 78 17.20 -6.18 -4.01
C PRO A 78 16.83 -7.21 -5.07
N VAL A 79 16.16 -8.28 -4.66
CA VAL A 79 15.93 -9.47 -5.49
C VAL A 79 14.51 -9.49 -6.03
N TYR A 80 14.36 -9.57 -7.36
CA TYR A 80 13.06 -9.84 -7.97
C TYR A 80 12.50 -11.21 -7.56
N GLY A 81 11.22 -11.22 -7.19
CA GLY A 81 10.53 -12.36 -6.60
C GLY A 81 10.93 -12.64 -5.15
N GLY A 82 11.76 -11.78 -4.53
CA GLY A 82 12.15 -11.85 -3.13
C GLY A 82 11.21 -11.05 -2.22
N VAL A 83 11.43 -11.15 -0.90
CA VAL A 83 10.66 -10.39 0.11
C VAL A 83 10.85 -8.88 -0.07
N ASN A 84 12.03 -8.47 -0.53
CA ASN A 84 12.37 -7.08 -0.82
C ASN A 84 12.42 -6.80 -2.33
N ASP A 85 11.41 -7.28 -3.07
CA ASP A 85 11.31 -7.07 -4.51
C ASP A 85 11.27 -5.55 -4.82
N PRO A 86 12.10 -5.04 -5.74
CA PRO A 86 12.17 -3.60 -6.05
C PRO A 86 10.84 -2.96 -6.44
N ARG A 87 9.86 -3.75 -6.88
CA ARG A 87 8.53 -3.28 -7.28
C ARG A 87 7.61 -3.00 -6.10
N LEU A 88 7.93 -3.48 -4.91
CA LEU A 88 7.11 -3.31 -3.70
C LEU A 88 7.23 -1.90 -3.09
N GLY A 89 8.21 -1.13 -3.55
CA GLY A 89 8.46 0.25 -3.17
C GLY A 89 9.86 0.47 -2.63
N ASP A 90 10.18 1.72 -2.32
CA ASP A 90 11.46 2.14 -1.75
C ASP A 90 11.34 2.44 -0.24
N LEU A 91 12.18 1.79 0.57
CA LEU A 91 12.21 1.98 2.03
C LEU A 91 12.69 3.39 2.44
N HIS A 92 13.43 4.08 1.58
CA HIS A 92 14.02 5.38 1.87
C HIS A 92 13.19 6.55 1.33
N ASP A 93 12.28 6.30 0.38
CA ASP A 93 11.38 7.31 -0.17
C ASP A 93 10.07 7.38 0.63
N LYS A 94 9.90 8.45 1.42
CA LYS A 94 8.68 8.68 2.20
C LYS A 94 7.47 9.07 1.36
N SER A 95 7.66 9.38 0.07
CA SER A 95 6.57 9.69 -0.86
C SER A 95 6.01 8.44 -1.57
N ASP A 96 6.73 7.32 -1.50
CA ASP A 96 6.28 6.03 -2.01
C ASP A 96 5.19 5.44 -1.09
N PRO A 97 3.97 5.16 -1.59
CA PRO A 97 2.92 4.55 -0.77
C PRO A 97 3.20 3.09 -0.40
N GLY A 98 4.14 2.43 -1.07
CA GLY A 98 4.32 0.99 -1.01
C GLY A 98 3.23 0.22 -1.77
N TYR A 99 3.59 -0.94 -2.30
CA TYR A 99 2.72 -1.76 -3.14
C TYR A 99 2.59 -3.18 -2.61
N PHE A 100 1.44 -3.80 -2.84
CA PHE A 100 1.19 -5.16 -2.38
C PHE A 100 1.79 -6.22 -3.31
N GLY A 101 2.48 -7.18 -2.71
CA GLY A 101 2.82 -8.46 -3.29
C GLY A 101 1.77 -9.54 -2.96
N HIS A 102 1.99 -10.74 -3.46
CA HIS A 102 1.28 -11.94 -3.01
C HIS A 102 2.25 -13.11 -2.85
N ILE A 103 1.86 -14.10 -2.05
CA ILE A 103 2.54 -15.39 -1.90
C ILE A 103 1.51 -16.47 -2.22
N GLU A 104 1.84 -17.34 -3.17
CA GLU A 104 1.01 -18.51 -3.44
C GLU A 104 1.34 -19.61 -2.45
N LEU A 105 0.37 -19.98 -1.62
CA LEU A 105 0.54 -21.06 -0.65
C LEU A 105 0.37 -22.41 -1.34
N ALA A 106 1.16 -23.41 -0.94
CA ALA A 106 1.07 -24.76 -1.49
C ALA A 106 -0.24 -25.46 -1.12
N ARG A 107 -0.84 -25.09 0.01
CA ARG A 107 -2.11 -25.59 0.52
C ARG A 107 -2.85 -24.46 1.24
N PRO A 108 -4.19 -24.52 1.31
CA PRO A 108 -4.99 -23.59 2.11
C PRO A 108 -4.60 -23.61 3.60
#